data_AF-A0AAV5KHW1-F1
#
_entry.id   AF-A0AAV5KHW1-F1
#
_cell.length_a   1.000
_cell.length_b   1.000
_cell.length_c   1.000
_cell.angle_alpha   90.00
_cell.angle_beta   90.00
_cell.angle_gamma   90.00
#
_symmetry.space_group_name_H-M   'P 1'
#
loop_
_entity.id
_entity.type
_entity.pdbx_description
1 polymer ?
#
loop_
_entity_poly.entity_id
_entity_poly.type
_entity_poly.pdbx_seq_one_letter_code
_entity_poly.pdbx_strand_id
1 'polypeptide(L)' 'MNQSPNPWHVSFSYARAPQNTCLKSWGGRTENVKAVSGGTLLIRAKANSFAQVGKYNGEGKLEEAKKGVFVKGYVY' A
#
# COMPACT_ATOMS: atom_id res chain seq x y z
N MET A 1 -4.12 -9.10 9.32
CA MET A 1 -4.01 -8.26 10.54
C MET A 1 -5.36 -7.70 10.96
N ASN A 2 -6.11 -7.00 10.10
CA ASN A 2 -7.44 -6.43 10.47
C ASN A 2 -8.66 -7.23 10.00
N GLN A 3 -8.50 -8.47 9.55
CA GLN A 3 -9.61 -9.32 9.12
C GLN A 3 -10.31 -10.04 10.30
N SER A 4 -9.78 -9.89 11.50
CA SER A 4 -10.33 -10.38 12.77
C SER A 4 -10.34 -9.23 13.79
N PRO A 5 -11.22 -9.27 14.82
CA PRO A 5 -11.23 -8.27 15.88
C PRO A 5 -9.87 -8.20 16.58
N ASN A 6 -9.37 -6.98 16.80
CA ASN A 6 -8.11 -6.73 17.50
C ASN A 6 -8.39 -5.97 18.81
N PRO A 7 -7.68 -6.30 19.90
CA PRO A 7 -7.85 -5.63 21.20
C PRO A 7 -7.33 -4.17 21.22
N TRP A 8 -6.64 -3.74 20.16
CA TRP A 8 -6.16 -2.38 19.95
C TRP A 8 -6.32 -1.98 18.49
N HIS A 9 -6.36 -0.66 18.24
CA HIS A 9 -6.44 -0.12 16.89
C HIS A 9 -5.16 -0.43 16.11
N VAL A 10 -5.29 -1.22 15.06
CA VAL A 10 -4.19 -1.58 14.17
C VAL A 10 -4.34 -0.77 12.89
N SER A 11 -3.45 0.20 12.73
CA SER A 11 -3.36 1.07 11.56
C SER A 11 -1.93 1.09 11.03
N PHE A 12 -1.69 1.83 9.96
CA PHE A 12 -0.39 1.93 9.31
C PHE A 12 0.22 3.33 9.48
N SER A 13 1.53 3.37 9.66
CA SER A 13 2.35 4.57 9.48
C SER A 13 3.44 4.23 8.47
N TYR A 14 3.12 4.40 7.18
CA TYR A 14 4.04 4.02 6.11
C TYR A 14 4.79 5.25 5.57
N ALA A 15 6.10 5.26 5.75
CA ALA A 15 6.99 6.20 5.07
C ALA A 15 7.34 5.69 3.65
N ARG A 16 8.21 4.67 3.54
CA ARG A 16 8.77 4.24 2.24
C ARG A 16 7.81 3.54 1.28
N ALA A 17 6.88 2.72 1.78
CA ALA A 17 6.11 1.80 0.93
C ALA A 17 5.21 2.48 -0.12
N PRO A 18 4.43 3.54 0.21
CA PRO A 18 3.66 4.28 -0.79
C PRO A 18 4.53 5.29 -1.56
N GLN A 19 5.58 5.83 -0.94
CA GLN A 19 6.42 6.86 -1.53
C GLN A 19 7.32 6.35 -2.65
N ASN A 20 7.86 5.13 -2.57
CA ASN A 20 8.80 4.64 -3.59
C ASN A 20 8.17 4.54 -4.99
N THR A 21 6.92 4.08 -5.10
CA THR A 21 6.21 4.04 -6.38
C THR A 21 5.88 5.44 -6.88
N CYS A 22 5.45 6.34 -5.99
CA CYS A 22 5.16 7.73 -6.34
C CYS A 22 6.42 8.49 -6.80
N LEU A 23 7.55 8.30 -6.12
CA LEU A 23 8.84 8.89 -6.47
C LEU A 23 9.34 8.40 -7.83
N LYS A 24 9.24 7.09 -8.10
CA LYS A 24 9.58 6.52 -9.42
C LYS A 24 8.69 7.08 -10.53
N SER A 25 7.39 7.21 -10.30
CA SER A 25 6.45 7.77 -11.27
C SER A 25 6.59 9.29 -11.43
N TRP A 26 7.07 10.00 -10.41
CA TRP A 26 7.30 11.44 -10.46
C TRP A 26 8.56 11.77 -11.26
N GLY A 27 9.65 11.04 -11.02
CA GLY A 27 10.91 11.22 -11.75
C GLY A 27 11.51 12.62 -11.63
N GLY A 28 11.11 13.40 -10.62
CA GLY A 28 11.55 14.78 -10.40
C GLY A 28 10.98 15.82 -11.38
N ARG A 29 10.02 15.43 -12.25
CA ARG A 29 9.46 16.33 -13.26
C ARG A 29 8.14 16.93 -12.80
N THR A 30 8.00 18.24 -12.90
CA THR A 30 6.80 18.99 -12.47
C THR A 30 5.54 18.60 -13.25
N GLU A 31 5.69 18.23 -14.53
CA GLU A 31 4.63 17.70 -15.40
C GLU A 31 3.96 16.43 -14.85
N ASN A 32 4.70 15.60 -14.12
CA ASN A 32 4.19 14.31 -13.59
C ASN A 32 3.47 14.46 -12.24
N VAL A 33 3.52 15.63 -11.59
CA VAL A 33 2.99 15.83 -10.24
C VAL A 33 1.50 15.53 -10.15
N LYS A 34 0.70 15.97 -11.15
CA LYS A 34 -0.74 15.70 -11.20
C LYS A 34 -1.04 14.22 -11.42
N ALA A 35 -0.30 13.56 -12.31
CA ALA A 35 -0.47 12.13 -12.59
C ALA A 35 -0.15 11.27 -11.36
N VAL A 36 0.90 11.61 -10.62
CA VAL A 36 1.33 10.88 -9.41
C VAL A 36 0.38 11.11 -8.23
N SER A 37 -0.02 12.36 -8.00
CA SER A 37 -0.91 12.72 -6.89
C SER A 37 -2.32 12.17 -7.10
N GLY A 38 -2.85 12.29 -8.32
CA GLY A 38 -4.21 11.85 -8.65
C GLY A 38 -4.34 10.35 -8.89
N GLY A 39 -3.28 9.69 -9.35
CA GLY A 39 -3.27 8.26 -9.64
C GLY A 39 -2.66 7.45 -8.50
N THR A 40 -1.33 7.35 -8.51
CA THR A 40 -0.59 6.37 -7.70
C THR A 40 -0.76 6.57 -6.20
N LEU A 41 -0.67 7.81 -5.72
CA LEU A 41 -0.77 8.10 -4.28
C LEU A 41 -2.19 7.87 -3.76
N LEU A 42 -3.20 8.36 -4.48
CA LEU A 42 -4.59 8.23 -4.10
C LEU A 42 -5.05 6.77 -4.08
N ILE A 43 -4.65 5.98 -5.09
CA ILE A 43 -4.95 4.54 -5.15
C ILE A 43 -4.34 3.82 -3.94
N ARG A 44 -3.09 4.14 -3.57
CA ARG A 44 -2.43 3.53 -2.40
C ARG A 44 -3.04 3.97 -1.08
N ALA A 45 -3.42 5.23 -0.94
CA ALA A 45 -4.12 5.74 0.23
C ALA A 45 -5.47 5.02 0.44
N LYS A 46 -6.25 4.88 -0.64
CA LYS A 46 -7.52 4.13 -0.62
C LYS A 46 -7.31 2.65 -0.27
N ALA A 47 -6.34 1.99 -0.90
CA ALA A 47 -6.00 0.61 -0.59
C ALA A 47 -5.65 0.40 0.89
N ASN A 48 -4.86 1.30 1.47
CA ASN A 48 -4.49 1.22 2.89
C ASN A 48 -5.69 1.53 3.82
N SER A 49 -6.57 2.46 3.44
CA SER A 49 -7.83 2.72 4.17
C SER A 49 -8.71 1.46 4.21
N PHE A 50 -8.87 0.78 3.07
CA PHE A 50 -9.58 -0.50 3.04
C PHE A 50 -8.88 -1.59 3.85
N ALA A 51 -7.55 -1.59 3.91
CA ALA A 51 -6.79 -2.56 4.69
C ALA A 51 -6.95 -2.32 6.20
N GLN A 52 -7.10 -1.07 6.63
CA GLN A 52 -7.36 -0.71 8.02
C GLN A 52 -8.69 -1.30 8.51
N VAL A 53 -9.73 -1.31 7.68
CA VAL A 53 -11.03 -1.91 8.01
C VAL A 53 -11.13 -3.40 7.65
N GLY A 54 -10.04 -4.04 7.22
CA GLY A 54 -10.03 -5.46 6.84
C GLY A 54 -10.73 -5.80 5.52
N LYS A 55 -11.14 -4.78 4.74
CA LYS A 55 -11.91 -4.94 3.48
C LYS A 55 -11.06 -4.85 2.22
N TYR A 56 -9.74 -4.75 2.34
CA TYR A 56 -8.87 -4.72 1.16
C TYR A 56 -8.80 -6.08 0.49
N ASN A 57 -9.28 -6.16 -0.75
CA ASN A 57 -9.38 -7.38 -1.55
C ASN A 57 -8.21 -7.57 -2.55
N GLY A 58 -7.24 -6.65 -2.58
CA GLY A 58 -6.07 -6.76 -3.45
C GLY A 58 -6.27 -6.28 -4.89
N GLU A 59 -7.39 -5.62 -5.19
CA GLU A 59 -7.57 -4.95 -6.49
C GLU A 59 -6.47 -3.90 -6.71
N GLY A 60 -5.85 -3.93 -7.89
CA GLY A 60 -4.75 -3.03 -8.27
C GLY A 60 -3.33 -3.46 -7.86
N LYS A 61 -3.12 -4.72 -7.44
CA LYS A 61 -1.75 -5.26 -7.25
C LYS A 61 -1.03 -5.33 -8.61
N LEU A 62 0.09 -4.61 -8.73
CA LEU A 62 1.14 -4.92 -9.71
C LEU A 62 1.54 -6.39 -9.56
N GLU A 63 1.75 -7.10 -10.67
CA GLU A 63 2.10 -8.54 -10.67
C GLU A 63 3.27 -8.87 -9.73
N GLU A 64 4.25 -7.97 -9.58
CA GLU A 64 5.34 -8.10 -8.59
C GLU A 64 4.88 -8.18 -7.13
N ALA A 65 3.81 -7.46 -6.76
CA ALA A 65 3.28 -7.48 -5.39
C ALA A 65 2.48 -8.76 -5.07
N LYS A 66 2.22 -9.62 -6.07
CA LYS A 66 1.63 -10.94 -5.86
C LYS A 66 2.66 -11.99 -5.44
N LYS A 67 3.97 -11.76 -5.68
CA LYS A 67 5.04 -12.59 -5.13
C LYS A 67 5.13 -12.35 -3.63
N GLY A 68 4.40 -13.14 -2.85
CA GLY A 68 4.46 -13.10 -1.40
C GLY A 68 5.82 -13.59 -0.92
N VAL A 69 6.47 -12.82 -0.05
CA VAL A 69 7.63 -13.24 0.77
C VAL A 69 7.17 -14.05 2.00
N PHE A 70 5.96 -14.64 1.95
CA PHE A 70 5.44 -15.43 3.05
C PHE A 70 6.21 -16.75 3.15
N VAL A 71 6.94 -16.91 4.25
CA VAL A 71 7.59 -18.16 4.61
C VAL A 71 6.75 -18.81 5.71
N LYS A 72 6.20 -19.99 5.42
CA LYS A 72 5.43 -20.77 6.40
C LYS A 72 6.37 -21.22 7.52
N GLY A 73 6.03 -20.91 8.77
CA GLY A 73 6.82 -21.30 9.94
C GLY A 73 7.95 -20.33 10.34
N TYR A 74 7.91 -19.08 9.85
CA TYR A 74 8.82 -18.04 10.32
C TYR A 74 8.50 -17.69 11.78
N VAL A 75 9.39 -18.05 12.70
CA VAL A 75 9.31 -17.71 14.12
C VAL A 75 10.24 -16.52 14.35
N TYR A 76 9.74 -15.50 15.05
CA TYR A 76 10.50 -14.30 15.43
C TYR A 76 11.62 -14.62 16.41
#